data_AF-A0A4R5UJF2-F1
#
_entry.id   AF-A0A4R5UJF2-F1
#
_cell.length_a   1.000
_cell.length_b   1.000
_cell.length_c   1.000
_cell.angle_alpha   90.00
_cell.angle_beta   90.00
_cell.angle_gamma   90.00
#
_symmetry.space_group_name_H-M   'P 1'
#
loop_
_entity.id
_entity.type
_entity.pdbx_description
1 polymer ?
#
loop_
_entity_poly.entity_id
_entity_poly.type
_entity_poly.pdbx_seq_one_letter_code
_entity_poly.pdbx_strand_id
1 'polypeptide(L)'
;MPHFYLHVRSTDGLATDPEGADFRDLEAVRKEARKGMRSLVADALFSGKELLVRSVEITDDQGNALGQVTLAAAISGVIPVDDAFVHEVREAQAQGAY
;
A
#
# COMPACT_ATOMS: atom_id res chain seq x y z
N MET A 1 0.37 -20.50 -14.37
CA MET A 1 -0.30 -19.66 -13.35
C MET A 1 -0.55 -18.31 -14.01
N PRO A 2 -1.65 -17.59 -13.74
CA PRO A 2 -1.86 -16.27 -14.30
C PRO A 2 -0.76 -15.29 -13.86
N HIS A 3 -0.35 -14.42 -14.78
CA HIS A 3 0.70 -13.44 -14.59
C HIS A 3 0.09 -12.09 -14.24
N PHE A 4 0.60 -11.42 -13.21
CA PHE A 4 0.08 -10.15 -12.72
C PHE A 4 1.21 -9.17 -12.44
N TYR A 5 0.91 -7.89 -12.55
CA TYR A 5 1.86 -6.82 -12.24
C TYR A 5 1.37 -6.01 -11.05
N LEU A 6 2.31 -5.61 -10.17
CA LEU A 6 2.03 -4.87 -8.95
C LEU A 6 2.66 -3.48 -9.00
N HIS A 7 1.97 -2.51 -9.59
CA HIS A 7 2.49 -1.16 -9.74
C HIS A 7 2.29 -0.34 -8.46
N VAL A 8 3.30 0.40 -8.04
CA VAL A 8 3.24 1.20 -6.80
C VAL A 8 2.85 2.63 -7.14
N ARG A 9 1.71 3.09 -6.63
CA ARG A 9 1.26 4.49 -6.75
C ARG A 9 1.68 5.27 -5.52
N SER A 10 2.43 6.33 -5.74
CA SER A 10 2.90 7.29 -4.74
C SER A 10 2.34 8.69 -5.02
N THR A 11 2.61 9.65 -4.13
CA THR A 11 2.32 11.08 -4.37
C THR A 11 2.98 11.61 -5.65
N ASP A 12 4.12 11.03 -6.02
CA ASP A 12 4.96 11.54 -7.11
C ASP A 12 4.68 10.86 -8.46
N GLY A 13 3.79 9.87 -8.48
CA GLY A 13 3.41 9.15 -9.70
C GLY A 13 3.26 7.64 -9.52
N LEU A 14 3.30 6.92 -10.65
CA LEU A 14 3.17 5.47 -10.71
C LEU A 14 4.53 4.84 -11.04
N ALA A 15 5.06 4.02 -10.14
CA ALA A 15 6.19 3.16 -10.40
C ALA A 15 5.67 1.82 -10.96
N THR A 16 5.93 1.59 -12.23
CA THR A 16 5.53 0.34 -12.90
C THR A 16 6.48 -0.79 -12.53
N ASP A 17 5.89 -1.96 -12.32
CA ASP A 17 6.57 -3.24 -12.19
C ASP A 17 6.53 -3.90 -13.57
N PRO A 18 7.64 -3.93 -14.33
CA PRO A 18 7.67 -4.50 -15.67
C PRO A 18 7.88 -6.02 -15.68
N GLU A 19 8.35 -6.59 -14.56
CA GLU A 19 8.63 -8.02 -14.45
C GLU A 19 7.36 -8.78 -14.08
N GLY A 20 6.55 -8.22 -13.18
CA GLY A 20 5.38 -8.89 -12.66
C GLY A 20 5.73 -10.18 -11.93
N ALA A 21 4.71 -10.97 -11.59
CA ALA A 21 4.91 -12.30 -11.04
C ALA A 21 3.71 -13.21 -11.30
N ASP A 22 3.97 -14.51 -11.29
CA ASP A 22 2.95 -15.54 -11.41
C ASP A 22 2.27 -15.79 -10.07
N PHE A 23 0.94 -15.70 -10.05
CA PHE A 23 0.14 -16.01 -8.87
C PHE A 23 -0.94 -17.02 -9.18
N ARG A 24 -1.45 -17.69 -8.14
CA ARG A 24 -2.52 -18.67 -8.30
C ARG A 24 -3.84 -18.02 -8.72
N ASP A 25 -4.17 -16.91 -8.09
CA ASP A 25 -5.42 -16.18 -8.22
C ASP A 25 -5.25 -14.73 -7.73
N LEU A 26 -6.27 -13.90 -7.94
CA LEU A 26 -6.25 -12.49 -7.55
C LEU A 26 -6.14 -12.29 -6.02
N GLU A 27 -6.65 -13.21 -5.21
CA GLU A 27 -6.54 -13.12 -3.75
C GLU A 27 -5.09 -13.33 -3.28
N ALA A 28 -4.35 -14.24 -3.91
CA ALA A 28 -2.91 -14.41 -3.68
C ALA A 28 -2.14 -13.13 -4.04
N VAL A 29 -2.46 -12.48 -5.16
CA VAL A 29 -1.84 -11.20 -5.56
C VAL A 29 -2.15 -10.11 -4.53
N ARG A 30 -3.41 -10.00 -4.08
CA ARG A 30 -3.82 -9.03 -3.04
C ARG A 30 -3.09 -9.24 -1.72
N LYS A 31 -2.78 -10.50 -1.37
CA LYS A 31 -2.01 -10.81 -0.16
C LYS A 31 -0.56 -10.34 -0.30
N GLU A 32 0.06 -10.56 -1.45
CA GLU A 32 1.44 -10.11 -1.70
C GLU A 32 1.52 -8.58 -1.79
N ALA A 33 0.58 -7.94 -2.48
CA ALA A 33 0.47 -6.47 -2.51
C ALA A 33 0.36 -5.86 -1.10
N ARG A 34 -0.49 -6.45 -0.23
CA ARG A 34 -0.60 -6.04 1.19
C ARG A 34 0.71 -6.23 1.95
N LYS A 35 1.41 -7.33 1.72
CA LYS A 35 2.69 -7.63 2.37
C LYS A 35 3.77 -6.63 1.94
N GLY A 36 3.91 -6.37 0.64
CA GLY A 36 4.83 -5.37 0.10
C GLY A 36 4.55 -3.98 0.65
N MET A 37 3.28 -3.56 0.63
CA MET A 37 2.87 -2.27 1.22
C MET A 37 3.26 -2.15 2.70
N ARG A 38 3.02 -3.20 3.50
CA ARG A 38 3.40 -3.18 4.93
C ARG A 38 4.92 -3.12 5.14
N SER A 39 5.71 -3.74 4.27
CA SER A 39 7.17 -3.60 4.32
C SER A 39 7.60 -2.15 4.09
N LEU A 40 7.00 -1.46 3.12
CA LEU A 40 7.27 -0.04 2.85
C LEU A 40 6.85 0.86 4.02
N VAL A 41 5.68 0.59 4.62
CA VAL A 41 5.22 1.28 5.84
C VAL A 41 6.22 1.08 6.98
N ALA A 42 6.65 -0.15 7.23
CA ALA A 42 7.59 -0.46 8.31
C ALA A 42 8.93 0.26 8.11
N ASP A 43 9.45 0.30 6.89
CA ASP A 43 10.69 1.01 6.56
C ASP A 43 10.57 2.53 6.76
N ALA A 44 9.45 3.13 6.32
CA ALA A 44 9.19 4.56 6.52
C ALA A 44 9.08 4.90 8.02
N LEU A 45 8.34 4.11 8.79
CA LEU A 45 8.22 4.27 10.24
C LEU A 45 9.57 4.10 10.94
N PHE A 46 10.35 3.09 10.57
CA PHE A 46 11.66 2.82 11.16
C PHE A 46 12.67 3.93 10.84
N SER A 47 12.64 4.46 9.62
CA SER A 47 13.55 5.51 9.17
C SER A 47 13.12 6.93 9.55
N GLY A 48 11.90 7.11 10.09
CA GLY A 48 11.33 8.42 10.41
C GLY A 48 11.06 9.28 9.16
N LYS A 49 10.86 8.65 8.00
CA LYS A 49 10.60 9.34 6.73
C LYS A 49 9.11 9.34 6.42
N GLU A 50 8.67 10.35 5.69
CA GLU A 50 7.31 10.39 5.18
C GLU A 50 7.07 9.24 4.20
N LEU A 51 5.95 8.52 4.40
CA LEU A 51 5.51 7.48 3.48
C LEU A 51 4.76 8.10 2.30
N LEU A 52 5.40 8.11 1.13
CA LEU A 52 4.84 8.67 -0.10
C LEU A 52 3.87 7.71 -0.82
N VAL A 53 3.95 6.41 -0.52
CA VAL A 53 3.15 5.37 -1.17
C VAL A 53 1.69 5.45 -0.72
N ARG A 54 0.76 5.36 -1.68
CA ARG A 54 -0.70 5.48 -1.47
C ARG A 54 -1.46 4.20 -1.79
N SER A 55 -1.09 3.50 -2.86
CA SER A 55 -1.69 2.21 -3.23
C SER A 55 -0.75 1.35 -4.06
N VAL A 56 -1.04 0.05 -4.12
CA VAL A 56 -0.48 -0.90 -5.09
C VAL A 56 -1.59 -1.29 -6.05
N GLU A 57 -1.39 -1.06 -7.34
CA GLU A 57 -2.32 -1.41 -8.41
C GLU A 57 -1.98 -2.79 -8.96
N ILE A 58 -3.02 -3.56 -9.22
CA ILE A 58 -2.90 -4.92 -9.74
C ILE A 58 -3.45 -4.91 -11.16
N THR A 59 -2.61 -5.30 -12.12
CA THR A 59 -2.97 -5.38 -13.54
C THR A 59 -2.70 -6.77 -14.11
N ASP A 60 -3.38 -7.11 -15.20
CA ASP A 60 -3.06 -8.27 -16.05
C ASP A 60 -2.01 -7.94 -17.12
N ASP A 61 -1.69 -8.94 -17.95
CA ASP A 61 -0.75 -8.85 -19.08
C ASP A 61 -1.21 -7.93 -20.23
N GLN A 62 -2.48 -7.57 -20.26
CA GLN A 62 -3.03 -6.60 -21.21
C GLN A 62 -3.07 -5.18 -20.63
N GLY A 63 -2.61 -5.01 -19.39
CA GLY A 63 -2.62 -3.73 -18.67
C GLY A 63 -3.99 -3.35 -18.10
N ASN A 64 -4.95 -4.28 -18.05
CA ASN A 64 -6.24 -4.01 -17.43
C ASN A 64 -6.10 -3.99 -15.91
N ALA A 65 -6.61 -2.93 -15.26
CA ALA A 65 -6.64 -2.86 -13.80
C ALA A 65 -7.67 -3.83 -13.23
N LEU A 66 -7.19 -4.83 -12.48
CA LEU A 66 -8.00 -5.83 -11.79
C LEU A 66 -8.37 -5.41 -10.36
N GLY A 67 -7.66 -4.42 -9.82
CA GLY A 67 -7.95 -3.82 -8.52
C GLY A 67 -6.75 -3.10 -7.92
N GLN A 68 -6.89 -2.66 -6.67
CA GLN A 68 -5.79 -2.04 -5.93
C GLN A 68 -5.86 -2.36 -4.44
N VAL A 69 -4.70 -2.30 -3.78
CA VAL A 69 -4.56 -2.34 -2.33
C VAL A 69 -4.13 -0.95 -1.86
N THR A 70 -4.99 -0.26 -1.12
CA THR A 70 -4.67 1.06 -0.55
C THR A 70 -3.80 0.92 0.70
N LEU A 71 -3.10 1.99 1.07
CA LEU A 71 -2.38 2.08 2.33
C LEU A 71 -3.28 1.72 3.52
N ALA A 72 -4.48 2.32 3.59
CA ALA A 72 -5.46 2.03 4.63
C ALA A 72 -5.76 0.52 4.70
N ALA A 73 -6.12 -0.12 3.58
CA ALA A 73 -6.42 -1.54 3.54
C ALA A 73 -5.23 -2.45 3.93
N ALA A 74 -4.00 -2.00 3.73
CA ALA A 74 -2.80 -2.76 4.09
C ALA A 74 -2.50 -2.73 5.59
N ILE A 75 -2.76 -1.61 6.26
CA ILE A 75 -2.50 -1.39 7.69
C ILE A 75 -3.70 -1.73 8.56
N SER A 76 -4.94 -1.60 8.05
CA SER A 76 -6.15 -1.96 8.77
C SER A 76 -6.12 -3.43 9.19
N GLY A 77 -6.29 -3.67 10.49
CA GLY A 77 -6.19 -5.00 11.11
C GLY A 77 -4.80 -5.35 11.67
N VAL A 78 -3.77 -4.56 11.35
CA VAL A 78 -2.46 -4.59 12.05
C VAL A 78 -2.37 -3.39 12.98
N ILE A 79 -2.66 -2.21 12.45
CA ILE A 79 -2.84 -0.98 13.20
C ILE A 79 -4.36 -0.74 13.30
N PRO A 80 -4.92 -0.59 14.51
CA PRO A 80 -6.32 -0.23 14.68
C PRO A 80 -6.49 1.24 14.25
N VAL A 81 -7.02 1.44 13.05
CA VAL A 81 -7.35 2.77 12.51
C VAL A 81 -8.84 3.01 12.75
N ASP A 82 -9.17 3.40 13.97
CA ASP A 82 -10.53 3.79 14.37
C ASP A 82 -10.67 5.31 14.52
N ASP A 83 -11.88 5.79 14.81
CA ASP A 83 -12.15 7.22 14.94
C ASP A 83 -11.34 7.87 16.07
N ALA A 84 -11.02 7.12 17.13
CA ALA A 84 -10.21 7.61 18.23
C ALA A 84 -8.77 7.85 17.79
N PHE A 85 -8.16 6.89 17.09
CA PHE A 85 -6.83 7.04 16.51
C PHE A 85 -6.77 8.22 15.53
N VAL A 86 -7.77 8.36 14.66
CA VAL A 86 -7.83 9.48 13.69
C VAL A 86 -7.94 10.84 14.41
N HIS A 87 -8.67 10.91 15.52
CA HIS A 87 -8.74 12.12 16.33
C HIS A 87 -7.39 12.46 16.98
N GLU A 88 -6.72 11.48 17.58
CA GLU A 88 -5.42 11.63 18.23
C GLU A 88 -4.36 12.16 17.24
N VAL A 89 -4.30 11.59 16.02
CA VAL A 89 -3.39 12.06 14.97
C VAL A 89 -3.65 13.53 14.60
N ARG A 90 -4.92 13.93 14.47
CA ARG A 90 -5.28 15.32 14.16
C ARG A 90 -4.90 16.28 15.27
N GLU A 91 -5.06 15.88 16.53
CA GLU A 91 -4.65 16.68 17.69
C GLU A 91 -3.13 16.85 17.74
N ALA A 92 -2.36 15.77 17.56
CA ALA A 92 -0.91 15.81 17.52
C ALA A 92 -0.38 16.74 16.41
N GLN A 93 -0.99 16.69 15.22
CA GLN A 93 -0.67 17.58 14.11
C GLN A 93 -1.02 19.04 14.41
N ALA A 94 -2.16 19.30 15.04
CA ALA A 94 -2.57 20.66 15.43
C ALA A 94 -1.68 21.28 16.51
N GLN A 95 -1.09 20.44 17.38
CA GLN A 95 -0.18 20.87 18.45
C GLN A 95 1.27 21.03 17.98
N GLY A 96 1.58 20.76 16.69
CA GLY A 96 2.93 20.86 16.15
C GLY A 96 3.89 19.82 16.73
N ALA A 97 3.38 18.68 17.20
CA ALA A 97 4.18 17.58 17.72
C ALA A 97 4.70 16.70 16.57
N TYR A 98 5.42 17.27 15.61
CA TYR A 98 6.18 16.57 14.57
C TYR A 98 7.30 17.44 14.02
#